data_AF-A0A6A5VX02-F1
#
_entry.id   AF-A0A6A5VX02-F1
#
_cell.length_a   1.000
_cell.length_b   1.000
_cell.length_c   1.000
_cell.angle_alpha   90.00
_cell.angle_beta   90.00
_cell.angle_gamma   90.00
#
_symmetry.space_group_name_H-M   'P 1'
#
loop_
_entity.id
_entity.type
_entity.pdbx_description
1 polymer ?
#
loop_
_entity_poly.entity_id
_entity_poly.type
_entity_poly.pdbx_seq_one_letter_code
_entity_poly.pdbx_strand_id
1 'polypeptide(L)' 'MAPIDEALAALKSLNLGEKINFTQIAQEYSCDRSTLSRRWRGVQVLDIKVGWNMNENF' A
#
# COMPACT_ATOMS: atom_id res chain seq x y z
N MET A 1 14.07 -1.18 10.15
CA MET A 1 12.78 -0.97 9.45
C MET A 1 12.98 -1.39 8.01
N ALA A 2 12.06 -2.15 7.42
CA ALA A 2 12.14 -2.45 5.98
C ALA A 2 11.69 -1.21 5.20
N PRO A 3 12.27 -0.90 4.02
CA PRO A 3 11.87 0.26 3.21
C PRO A 3 10.38 0.25 2.83
N ILE A 4 9.76 -0.93 2.80
CA ILE A 4 8.31 -1.09 2.60
C ILE A 4 7.50 -0.59 3.80
N ASP A 5 7.96 -0.79 5.03
CA ASP A 5 7.25 -0.30 6.22
C ASP A 5 7.27 1.22 6.28
N GLU A 6 8.40 1.83 5.93
CA GLU A 6 8.54 3.29 5.84
C GLU A 6 7.65 3.87 4.73
N ALA A 7 7.64 3.24 3.56
CA ALA A 7 6.75 3.60 2.45
C ALA A 7 5.26 3.47 2.84
N LEU A 8 4.89 2.42 3.58
CA LEU A 8 3.52 2.24 4.08
C LEU A 8 3.15 3.28 5.14
N ALA A 9 4.07 3.65 6.03
CA ALA A 9 3.85 4.70 7.03
C ALA A 9 3.66 6.08 6.37
N ALA A 10 4.46 6.37 5.34
CA ALA A 10 4.30 7.57 4.52
C ALA A 10 2.93 7.58 3.83
N LEU A 11 2.53 6.46 3.21
CA LEU A 11 1.22 6.30 2.60
C LEU A 11 0.07 6.46 3.61
N LYS A 12 0.18 5.94 4.84
CA LYS A 12 -0.83 6.10 5.91
C LYS A 12 -0.98 7.55 6.35
N SER A 13 0.09 8.32 6.25
CA SER A 13 0.12 9.75 6.57
C SER A 13 -0.40 10.61 5.41
N LEU A 14 -0.36 10.10 4.17
CA LEU A 14 -1.04 10.69 3.03
C LEU A 14 -2.56 10.50 3.16
N ASN A 15 -3.28 11.61 3.08
CA ASN A 15 -4.72 11.65 3.31
C ASN A 15 -5.46 10.69 2.36
N LEU A 16 -6.41 9.91 2.89
CA LEU A 16 -7.18 8.86 2.19
C LEU A 16 -8.06 9.35 1.02
N GLY A 17 -8.03 10.64 0.70
CA GLY A 17 -8.74 11.26 -0.42
C GLY A 17 -7.86 11.72 -1.58
N GLU A 18 -6.53 11.70 -1.44
CA GLU A 18 -5.61 12.16 -2.49
C GLU A 18 -5.17 10.99 -3.38
N LYS A 19 -4.88 11.29 -4.65
CA LYS A 19 -4.55 10.28 -5.66
C LYS A 19 -3.16 9.68 -5.36
N ILE A 20 -3.15 8.57 -4.62
CA ILE A 20 -1.91 7.89 -4.21
C ILE A 20 -1.11 7.44 -5.44
N ASN A 21 0.10 7.98 -5.58
CA ASN A 21 1.02 7.59 -6.64
C ASN A 21 2.08 6.58 -6.14
N PHE A 22 1.71 5.30 -6.19
CA PHE A 22 2.59 4.21 -5.72
C PHE A 22 3.94 4.16 -6.45
N THR A 23 4.01 4.61 -7.70
CA THR A 23 5.25 4.59 -8.48
C THR A 23 6.28 5.55 -7.90
N GLN A 24 5.84 6.77 -7.54
CA GLN A 24 6.71 7.79 -6.97
C GLN A 24 7.24 7.36 -5.59
N ILE A 25 6.35 6.83 -4.74
CA ILE A 25 6.71 6.36 -3.40
C ILE A 25 7.60 5.11 -3.48
N ALA A 26 7.33 4.19 -4.40
CA ALA A 26 8.20 3.05 -4.62
C ALA A 26 9.62 3.46 -5.05
N GLN A 27 9.75 4.48 -5.89
CA GLN A 27 11.06 5.02 -6.28
C GLN A 27 11.76 5.73 -5.12
N GLU A 28 11.03 6.54 -4.35
CA GLU A 28 11.56 7.31 -3.22
C GLU A 28 12.08 6.41 -2.10
N TYR A 29 11.36 5.33 -1.81
CA TYR A 29 11.74 4.34 -0.79
C TYR A 29 12.50 3.14 -1.36
N SER A 30 12.87 3.18 -2.65
CA SER A 30 13.55 2.08 -3.36
C SER A 30 12.93 0.70 -3.09
N CYS A 31 11.59 0.63 -3.12
CA CYS A 31 10.83 -0.57 -2.82
C CYS A 31 10.01 -1.07 -4.01
N ASP A 32 9.66 -2.35 -4.00
CA ASP A 32 8.88 -2.94 -5.07
C ASP A 32 7.43 -2.42 -5.04
N ARG A 33 7.01 -1.75 -6.12
CA ARG A 33 5.67 -1.16 -6.28
C ARG A 33 4.57 -2.20 -6.14
N SER A 34 4.77 -3.41 -6.66
CA SER A 34 3.77 -4.48 -6.61
C SER A 34 3.54 -4.93 -5.17
N THR A 35 4.63 -5.08 -4.41
CA THR A 35 4.62 -5.41 -2.99
C THR A 35 4.02 -4.28 -2.16
N LEU A 36 4.34 -3.02 -2.48
CA LEU A 36 3.80 -1.84 -1.82
C LEU A 36 2.28 -1.71 -2.03
N SER A 37 1.80 -1.87 -3.26
CA SER A 37 0.38 -1.82 -3.60
C SER A 37 -0.40 -2.97 -2.96
N ARG A 38 0.12 -4.21 -2.98
CA ARG A 38 -0.52 -5.36 -2.33
C ARG A 38 -0.65 -5.15 -0.82
N ARG A 39 0.43 -4.72 -0.15
CA ARG A 39 0.39 -4.42 1.29
C ARG A 39 -0.51 -3.24 1.60
N TRP A 40 -0.50 -2.17 0.82
CA TRP A 40 -1.37 -1.01 1.03
C TRP A 40 -2.86 -1.37 0.92
N ARG A 41 -3.24 -2.13 -0.13
CA ARG A 41 -4.62 -2.62 -0.30
C ARG A 41 -5.03 -3.59 0.81
N GLY A 42 -4.12 -4.49 1.22
CA GLY A 42 -4.35 -5.38 2.37
C GLY A 42 -4.47 -4.65 3.71
N VAL A 43 -3.72 -3.56 3.89
CA VAL A 43 -3.81 -2.66 5.06
C VAL A 43 -5.14 -1.92 5.08
N GLN A 44 -5.63 -1.42 3.93
CA GLN A 44 -6.96 -0.82 3.85
C GLN A 44 -8.05 -1.85 4.17
N VAL A 45 -7.96 -3.07 3.62
CA VAL A 45 -8.94 -4.15 3.87
C VAL A 45 -8.98 -4.58 5.35
N LEU A 46 -7.85 -4.54 6.07
CA LEU A 46 -7.81 -4.89 7.49
C LEU A 46 -8.37 -3.79 8.41
N ASP A 47 -8.39 -2.54 7.95
CA ASP A 47 -8.93 -1.39 8.70
C ASP A 47 -10.46 -1.28 8.58
N ILE A 48 -11.05 -1.82 7.50
CA ILE A 48 -12.51 -1.96 7.32
C ILE A 48 -12.88 -3.42 7.51
N LYS A 49 -13.29 -3.75 8.73
CA LYS A 49 -13.80 -5.07 9.12
C LYS A 49 -15.15 -5.37 8.44
N VAL A 50 -15.19 -5.54 7.11
CA VAL A 50 -16.35 -6.05 6.35
C VAL A 50 -15.95 -6.55 4.96
N GLY A 51 -15.68 -7.85 4.87
CA GLY A 51 -15.88 -8.68 3.67
C GLY A 51 -14.97 -8.43 2.45
N TRP A 52 -14.95 -9.41 1.56
CA TRP A 52 -14.31 -9.45 0.23
C TRP A 52 -12.94 -10.14 0.12
N ASN A 53 -13.09 -11.45 -0.10
CA ASN A 53 -12.28 -12.33 -0.93
C ASN A 53 -11.82 -11.65 -2.23
N MET A 54 -10.50 -11.61 -2.49
CA MET A 54 -9.97 -11.48 -3.84
C MET A 54 -8.81 -12.46 -4.06
N ASN A 55 -9.20 -13.54 -4.72
CA ASN A 55 -8.40 -14.45 -5.50
C ASN A 55 -7.67 -13.67 -6.61
N GLU A 56 -6.33 -13.66 -6.61
CA GLU A 56 -5.51 -13.18 -7.74
C GLU A 56 -4.69 -14.37 -8.25
N ASN A 57 -5.14 -14.94 -9.38
CA ASN A 57 -4.39 -15.88 -10.19
C ASN A 57 -4.09 -15.21 -11.54
N PHE A 58 -2.79 -15.08 -11.84
CA PHE A 58 -2.12 -14.65 -13.08
C PHE A 58 -2.36 -13.22 -13.62
#